data_AF-A0A963UHY7-F1
#
_entry.id   AF-A0A963UHY7-F1
#
_cell.length_a   1.000
_cell.length_b   1.000
_cell.length_c   1.000
_cell.angle_alpha   90.00
_cell.angle_beta   90.00
_cell.angle_gamma   90.00
#
_symmetry.space_group_name_H-M   'P 1'
#
loop_
_entity.id
_entity.type
_entity.pdbx_description
1 polymer ?
#
loop_
_entity_poly.entity_id
_entity_poly.type
_entity_poly.pdbx_seq_one_letter_code
_entity_poly.pdbx_strand_id
1 'polypeptide(L)'
;MILSNSLRAGLLATAALLVTAPAHAAGCDKIVFSDVGWTDITATTAVASTILQALGYETETKILSVPVTYTGLAEGDIDVFLGNWMP
;
A
#
# COMPACT_ATOMS: atom_id res chain seq x y z
N MET A 1 29.74 -36.17 -5.98
CA MET A 1 29.31 -35.79 -4.61
C MET A 1 27.78 -35.81 -4.60
N ILE A 2 27.16 -36.89 -4.10
CA ILE A 2 25.69 -37.08 -4.15
C ILE A 2 25.13 -36.57 -2.83
N LEU A 3 24.38 -35.46 -2.84
CA LEU A 3 23.70 -34.94 -1.65
C LEU A 3 22.68 -35.96 -1.14
N SER A 4 22.65 -36.19 0.18
CA SER A 4 21.68 -37.09 0.81
C SER A 4 20.24 -36.56 0.67
N ASN A 5 19.25 -37.47 0.65
CA ASN A 5 17.83 -37.11 0.55
C ASN A 5 17.40 -36.13 1.66
N SER A 6 18.01 -36.21 2.84
CA SER A 6 17.78 -35.30 3.96
C SER A 6 18.21 -33.87 3.65
N LEU A 7 19.32 -33.69 2.91
CA LEU A 7 19.80 -32.38 2.49
C LEU A 7 18.90 -31.75 1.43
N ARG A 8 18.34 -32.57 0.52
CA ARG A 8 17.36 -32.13 -0.49
C ARG A 8 16.04 -31.70 0.13
N ALA A 9 15.53 -32.47 1.10
CA ALA A 9 14.31 -32.14 1.83
C ALA A 9 14.46 -30.85 2.64
N GLY A 10 15.62 -30.65 3.30
CA GLY A 10 15.94 -29.40 3.98
C GLY A 10 15.91 -28.20 3.04
N LEU A 11 16.53 -28.31 1.86
CA LEU A 11 16.61 -27.23 0.88
C LEU A 11 15.23 -26.84 0.31
N LEU A 12 14.36 -27.82 0.04
CA LEU A 12 12.98 -27.59 -0.41
C LEU A 12 12.13 -26.91 0.66
N ALA A 13 12.29 -27.30 1.92
CA ALA A 13 11.58 -26.67 3.04
C ALA A 13 12.01 -25.21 3.27
N THR A 14 13.30 -24.90 3.05
CA THR A 14 13.79 -23.51 3.17
C THR A 14 13.32 -22.63 2.01
N ALA A 15 13.26 -23.18 0.79
CA ALA A 15 12.75 -22.46 -0.37
C ALA A 15 11.25 -22.12 -0.25
N ALA A 16 10.45 -23.00 0.34
CA ALA A 16 9.02 -22.76 0.57
C ALA A 16 8.73 -21.61 1.55
N LEU A 17 9.61 -21.39 2.54
CA LEU A 17 9.48 -20.31 3.52
C LEU A 17 9.83 -18.92 2.96
N LEU A 18 10.63 -18.84 1.90
CA LEU A 18 11.02 -17.58 1.27
C LEU A 18 9.93 -16.99 0.37
N VAL A 19 8.94 -17.79 -0.05
CA VAL A 19 7.82 -17.35 -0.90
C VAL A 19 6.67 -16.76 -0.09
N THR A 20 6.67 -16.94 1.24
CA THR A 20 5.62 -16.42 2.13
C THR A 20 5.95 -15.05 2.74
N ALA A 21 7.12 -14.48 2.43
CA ALA A 21 7.40 -13.11 2.84
C ALA A 21 6.48 -12.18 2.03
N PRO A 22 5.73 -11.28 2.68
CA PRO A 22 4.94 -10.31 1.93
C PRO A 22 5.91 -9.48 1.10
N ALA A 23 5.66 -9.40 -0.20
CA ALA A 23 6.45 -8.64 -1.14
C ALA A 23 6.23 -7.14 -0.90
N HIS A 24 6.72 -6.63 0.23
CA HIS A 24 6.84 -5.21 0.45
C HIS A 24 7.99 -4.73 -0.42
N ALA A 25 7.67 -3.98 -1.48
CA ALA A 25 8.67 -3.24 -2.22
C ALA A 25 9.31 -2.24 -1.26
N ALA A 26 10.64 -2.28 -1.14
CA ALA A 26 11.38 -1.38 -0.26
C ALA A 26 11.02 0.09 -0.60
N GLY A 27 10.42 0.80 0.36
CA GLY A 27 10.04 2.22 0.23
C GLY A 27 8.56 2.50 -0.08
N CYS A 28 7.69 1.47 -0.19
CA CYS A 28 6.24 1.65 -0.36
C CYS A 28 5.47 1.55 0.97
N ASP A 29 6.13 1.82 2.09
CA ASP A 29 5.54 1.58 3.41
C ASP A 29 4.50 2.64 3.76
N LYS A 30 4.48 3.80 3.09
CA LYS A 30 3.57 4.90 3.39
C LYS A 30 2.78 5.33 2.15
N ILE A 31 1.45 5.42 2.31
CA ILE A 31 0.51 5.90 1.29
C ILE A 31 -0.04 7.27 1.69
N VAL A 32 0.12 8.27 0.83
CA VAL A 32 -0.37 9.64 1.02
C VAL A 32 -1.68 9.84 0.26
N PHE A 33 -2.78 9.94 1.01
CA PHE A 33 -4.10 10.25 0.51
C PHE A 33 -4.36 11.76 0.43
N SER A 34 -5.19 12.15 -0.52
CA SER A 34 -5.87 13.45 -0.49
C SER A 34 -7.34 13.29 -0.09
N ASP A 35 -7.79 14.12 0.86
CA ASP A 35 -9.18 14.32 1.23
C ASP A 35 -9.55 15.80 0.97
N VAL A 36 -10.74 16.04 0.41
CA VAL A 36 -11.24 17.40 0.10
C VAL A 36 -12.15 17.97 1.20
N GLY A 37 -12.37 17.21 2.26
CA GLY A 37 -13.14 17.60 3.45
C GLY A 37 -14.64 17.34 3.36
N TRP A 38 -15.11 16.66 2.31
CA TRP A 38 -16.50 16.22 2.20
C TRP A 38 -16.69 14.91 2.97
N THR A 39 -17.82 14.79 3.66
CA THR A 39 -18.07 13.66 4.58
C THR A 39 -17.97 12.30 3.90
N ASP A 40 -18.44 12.17 2.66
CA ASP A 40 -18.35 10.95 1.87
C ASP A 40 -16.88 10.59 1.58
N ILE A 41 -16.06 11.57 1.19
CA ILE A 41 -14.65 11.35 0.84
C ILE A 41 -13.81 11.02 2.08
N THR A 42 -14.06 11.71 3.20
CA THR A 42 -13.43 11.39 4.48
C THR A 42 -13.76 9.96 4.91
N ALA A 43 -15.02 9.53 4.76
CA ALA A 43 -15.43 8.17 5.12
C ALA A 43 -14.74 7.12 4.24
N THR A 44 -14.72 7.29 2.91
CA THR A 44 -14.04 6.34 2.01
C THR A 44 -12.54 6.27 2.26
N THR A 45 -11.91 7.41 2.54
CA THR A 45 -10.47 7.48 2.85
C THR A 45 -10.17 6.80 4.17
N ALA A 46 -10.97 7.02 5.22
CA ALA A 46 -10.79 6.35 6.51
C ALA A 46 -10.94 4.83 6.41
N VAL A 47 -11.89 4.33 5.62
CA VAL A 47 -12.07 2.88 5.39
C VAL A 47 -10.85 2.31 4.67
N ALA A 48 -10.40 2.96 3.59
CA ALA A 48 -9.22 2.52 2.85
C ALA A 48 -7.97 2.51 3.73
N SER A 49 -7.75 3.58 4.50
CA SER A 49 -6.62 3.68 5.42
C SER A 49 -6.65 2.57 6.48
N THR A 50 -7.82 2.26 7.04
CA THR A 50 -7.98 1.18 8.02
C THR A 50 -7.54 -0.17 7.45
N ILE A 51 -7.96 -0.47 6.22
CA ILE A 51 -7.60 -1.73 5.54
C ILE A 51 -6.10 -1.77 5.26
N LEU A 52 -5.52 -0.69 4.74
CA LEU A 52 -4.10 -0.61 4.41
C LEU A 52 -3.21 -0.74 5.66
N GLN A 53 -3.61 -0.10 6.77
CA GLN A 53 -2.95 -0.28 8.07
C GLN A 53 -3.00 -1.73 8.55
N ALA A 54 -4.13 -2.42 8.39
CA ALA A 54 -4.24 -3.84 8.72
C ALA A 54 -3.34 -4.74 7.85
N LEU A 55 -2.99 -4.29 6.64
CA LEU A 55 -2.05 -4.97 5.74
C LEU A 55 -0.58 -4.64 6.01
N GLY A 56 -0.30 -3.69 6.92
CA GLY A 56 1.06 -3.31 7.32
C GLY A 56 1.57 -2.00 6.72
N TYR A 57 0.73 -1.25 5.99
CA TYR A 57 1.11 0.07 5.45
C TYR A 57 0.85 1.19 6.45
N GLU A 58 1.71 2.20 6.45
CA GLU A 58 1.43 3.53 6.99
C GLU A 58 0.55 4.33 6.02
N THR A 59 -0.28 5.21 6.56
CA THR A 59 -1.13 6.09 5.75
C THR A 59 -1.10 7.50 6.30
N GLU A 60 -0.97 8.50 5.43
CA GLU A 60 -1.14 9.92 5.74
C GLU A 60 -2.29 10.48 4.91
N THR A 61 -3.13 11.34 5.50
CA THR A 61 -4.18 12.04 4.76
C THR A 61 -3.93 13.54 4.81
N LYS A 62 -3.88 14.18 3.64
CA LYS A 62 -3.79 15.63 3.49
C LYS A 62 -5.15 16.21 3.09
N ILE A 63 -5.61 17.23 3.81
CA ILE A 63 -6.81 18.00 3.45
C ILE A 63 -6.42 19.03 2.40
N LEU A 64 -6.91 18.90 1.16
CA LEU A 64 -6.54 19.72 0.00
C LEU A 64 -7.78 20.11 -0.81
N SER A 65 -7.70 21.18 -1.60
CA SER A 65 -8.74 21.45 -2.59
C SER A 65 -8.54 20.58 -3.84
N VAL A 66 -9.62 20.31 -4.60
CA VAL A 66 -9.58 19.47 -5.81
C VAL A 66 -8.45 19.86 -6.78
N PRO A 67 -8.22 21.15 -7.12
CA PRO A 67 -7.11 21.51 -8.02
C PRO A 67 -5.74 21.14 -7.44
N VAL A 68 -5.53 21.36 -6.14
CA VAL A 68 -4.27 21.04 -5.47
C VAL A 68 -4.06 19.53 -5.37
N THR A 69 -5.12 18.76 -5.16
CA THR A 69 -5.08 17.29 -5.22
C THR A 69 -4.55 16.81 -6.57
N TYR A 70 -5.06 17.34 -7.68
CA TYR A 70 -4.60 16.96 -9.02
C TYR A 70 -3.16 17.40 -9.30
N THR A 71 -2.75 18.58 -8.84
CA THR A 71 -1.35 18.99 -8.90
C THR A 71 -0.46 18.02 -8.12
N GLY A 72 -0.85 17.68 -6.89
CA GLY A 72 -0.09 16.75 -6.04
C GLY A 72 0.01 15.34 -6.64
N LEU A 73 -1.05 14.84 -7.29
CA LEU A 73 -1.01 13.58 -8.03
C LEU A 73 -0.04 13.65 -9.23
N ALA A 74 -0.01 14.76 -9.95
CA ALA A 74 0.87 14.95 -11.09
C ALA A 74 2.36 15.08 -10.68
N GLU A 75 2.62 15.67 -9.51
CA GLU A 75 3.97 15.89 -8.97
C GLU A 75 4.49 14.69 -8.14
N GLY A 76 3.61 13.77 -7.73
CA GLY A 76 3.95 12.61 -6.90
C GLY A 76 3.91 12.89 -5.40
N ASP A 77 3.35 14.02 -4.97
CA ASP A 77 3.16 14.39 -3.56
C ASP A 77 1.95 13.72 -2.91
N ILE A 78 1.04 13.19 -3.74
CA ILE A 78 -0.15 12.42 -3.39
C ILE A 78 -0.13 11.12 -4.19
N ASP A 79 -0.41 10.01 -3.52
CA ASP A 79 -0.48 8.69 -4.15
C ASP A 79 -1.91 8.36 -4.61
N VAL A 80 -2.90 8.72 -3.79
CA VAL A 80 -4.30 8.31 -4.00
C VAL A 80 -5.28 9.42 -3.69
N PHE A 81 -6.26 9.57 -4.59
CA PHE A 81 -7.47 10.38 -4.37
C PHE A 81 -8.71 9.52 -4.66
N LEU A 82 -9.58 9.36 -3.65
CA LEU A 82 -10.79 8.53 -3.77
C LEU A 82 -12.05 9.33 -4.14
N GLY A 83 -11.93 10.64 -4.33
CA GLY A 83 -13.06 11.55 -4.53
C GLY A 83 -13.23 12.10 -5.94
N ASN A 84 -12.77 11.38 -6.97
CA ASN A 84 -12.98 11.82 -8.35
C ASN A 84 -14.45 11.64 -8.77
N TRP A 85 -15.24 12.69 -8.59
CA TRP A 85 -16.61 12.78 -9.06
C TRP A 85 -16.65 13.13 -10.56
N MET A 86 -17.02 12.14 -11.38
CA MET A 86 -17.26 12.31 -12.82
C MET A 86 -18.68 12.86 -13.07
N PRO A 87 -18.90 13.65 -14.15
CA PRO A 87 -20.23 14.11 -14.54
C PRO A 87 -21.15 12.98 -15.02
#